data_AF-A0A4V2FR69-F1
#
_entry.id   AF-A0A4V2FR69-F1
#
_cell.length_a   1.000
_cell.length_b   1.000
_cell.length_c   1.000
_cell.angle_alpha   90.00
_cell.angle_beta   90.00
_cell.angle_gamma   90.00
#
_symmetry.space_group_name_H-M   'P 1'
#
loop_
_entity.id
_entity.type
_entity.pdbx_description
1 polymer ?
#
loop_
_entity_poly.entity_id
_entity_poly.type
_entity_poly.pdbx_seq_one_letter_code
_entity_poly.pdbx_strand_id
1 'polypeptide(L)'
;MADCDQDGGCGSLHAELDRRGSSSRGAVAGQIAAVARAASTRTATANALHAQPDTTEDEPPEIDRTRRCARDRRCGDRQRVQGPDGRPIKAKGHLVYVGVPINTDRGLCTICTQTVRNEIPHLAADWRELATLIAAGGDTTGEVVSSSRDLPVPIRLSVEALMRDIDVETTLWAEQVAEALGQDWDIEAAWTSRARIRVERAVSVLTNTTDTLTQLPAIDRDVYRGGERVRVWRPDPEGGDVLSTGATGWHEYTYWAQDGLDAALRMLDLHDRTRILAGRGELVHKLPAPCPNPRCGRLTLVRPNGKDHVECETCHERWAEEDYKRLTDILASDENRRIKACNQCDKIGRLRDRTVCDHSAPVRRGAA
;
A
#
# COMPACT_ATOMS: atom_id res chain seq x y z
N MET A 1 -32.73 -76.36 -27.88
CA MET A 1 -31.30 -76.25 -27.50
C MET A 1 -31.22 -75.04 -26.57
N ALA A 2 -31.65 -75.27 -25.32
CA ALA A 2 -30.81 -75.46 -24.13
C ALA A 2 -30.72 -74.11 -23.39
N ASP A 3 -31.61 -73.84 -22.44
CA ASP A 3 -31.57 -74.27 -21.02
C ASP A 3 -30.25 -73.90 -20.34
N CYS A 4 -30.34 -72.98 -19.36
CA CYS A 4 -29.63 -73.06 -18.09
C CYS A 4 -30.33 -72.17 -17.07
N ASP A 5 -31.01 -72.87 -16.19
CA ASP A 5 -31.71 -72.50 -14.97
C ASP A 5 -30.75 -72.62 -13.77
N GLN A 6 -31.13 -72.07 -12.61
CA GLN A 6 -30.69 -72.45 -11.24
C GLN A 6 -29.26 -72.04 -10.79
N ASP A 7 -28.92 -71.81 -9.52
CA ASP A 7 -29.61 -71.62 -8.23
C ASP A 7 -28.50 -71.22 -7.23
N GLY A 8 -28.83 -70.54 -6.12
CA GLY A 8 -27.89 -70.43 -5.01
C GLY A 8 -28.21 -69.38 -3.95
N GLY A 9 -29.25 -69.62 -3.13
CA GLY A 9 -29.54 -68.81 -1.95
C GLY A 9 -28.72 -69.16 -0.70
N CYS A 10 -28.51 -68.16 0.16
CA CYS A 10 -28.31 -68.20 1.62
C CYS A 10 -28.16 -66.74 2.09
N GLY A 11 -28.79 -66.20 3.13
CA GLY A 11 -29.69 -66.73 4.13
C GLY A 11 -30.21 -65.53 4.92
N SER A 12 -31.49 -65.55 5.23
CA SER A 12 -32.15 -64.71 6.21
C SER A 12 -31.54 -64.90 7.60
N LEU A 13 -31.32 -63.82 8.36
CA LEU A 13 -31.46 -63.76 9.83
C LEU A 13 -31.30 -62.29 10.30
N HIS A 14 -32.14 -61.89 11.24
CA HIS A 14 -32.19 -60.59 11.96
C HIS A 14 -33.01 -59.43 11.37
N ALA A 15 -34.31 -59.65 11.31
CA ALA A 15 -35.24 -58.71 11.96
C ALA A 15 -35.54 -59.22 13.39
N GLU A 16 -36.07 -58.35 14.24
CA GLU A 16 -36.52 -58.62 15.63
C GLU A 16 -35.45 -58.42 16.72
N LEU A 17 -35.25 -57.16 17.15
CA LEU A 17 -35.05 -56.70 18.54
C LEU A 17 -34.52 -55.25 18.51
N ASP A 18 -35.42 -54.26 18.45
CA ASP A 18 -35.18 -52.90 19.01
C ASP A 18 -36.44 -52.01 18.95
N ARG A 19 -37.57 -52.56 19.39
CA ARG A 19 -38.75 -51.77 19.76
C ARG A 19 -39.13 -52.08 21.20
N ARG A 20 -38.45 -51.43 22.16
CA ARG A 20 -38.92 -51.14 23.53
C ARG A 20 -37.82 -50.38 24.30
N GLY A 21 -38.01 -49.07 24.49
CA GLY A 21 -37.11 -48.21 25.26
C GLY A 21 -37.14 -46.75 24.80
N SER A 22 -38.32 -46.10 24.76
CA SER A 22 -38.79 -45.30 25.91
C SER A 22 -37.70 -44.33 26.41
N SER A 23 -37.71 -43.08 25.94
CA SER A 23 -38.47 -42.02 26.61
C SER A 23 -37.94 -41.76 28.03
N SER A 24 -36.91 -40.92 28.13
CA SER A 24 -36.55 -40.18 29.36
C SER A 24 -35.38 -39.18 29.19
N ARG A 25 -34.64 -39.18 28.07
CA ARG A 25 -33.48 -38.28 27.89
C ARG A 25 -33.79 -36.88 27.32
N GLY A 26 -35.04 -36.60 26.97
CA GLY A 26 -35.44 -35.32 26.34
C GLY A 26 -35.76 -34.16 27.29
N ALA A 27 -35.89 -34.40 28.60
CA ALA A 27 -36.39 -33.39 29.54
C ALA A 27 -35.31 -32.66 30.36
N VAL A 28 -34.06 -33.18 30.42
CA VAL A 28 -33.01 -32.61 31.29
C VAL A 28 -32.08 -31.65 30.52
N ALA A 29 -31.97 -31.77 29.19
CA ALA A 29 -31.15 -30.87 28.36
C ALA A 29 -31.78 -29.47 28.17
N GLY A 30 -33.11 -29.33 28.37
CA GLY A 30 -33.82 -28.06 28.22
C GLY A 30 -33.72 -27.10 29.42
N GLN A 31 -33.47 -27.62 30.64
CA GLN A 31 -33.47 -26.80 31.86
C GLN A 31 -32.10 -26.15 32.17
N ILE A 32 -30.99 -26.71 31.67
CA ILE A 32 -29.65 -26.13 31.87
C ILE A 32 -29.42 -24.91 30.95
N ALA A 33 -30.04 -24.87 29.77
CA ALA A 33 -29.93 -23.76 28.81
C ALA A 33 -30.79 -22.52 29.17
N ALA A 34 -31.71 -22.64 30.14
CA ALA A 34 -32.58 -21.55 30.59
C ALA A 34 -32.02 -20.79 31.80
N VAL A 35 -31.27 -21.46 32.69
CA VAL A 35 -30.64 -20.81 33.86
C VAL A 35 -29.41 -19.98 33.46
N ALA A 36 -28.67 -20.39 32.42
CA ALA A 36 -27.52 -19.64 31.91
C ALA A 36 -27.92 -18.31 31.21
N ARG A 37 -29.12 -18.23 30.62
CA ARG A 37 -29.61 -16.99 29.96
C ARG A 37 -30.20 -15.96 30.94
N ALA A 38 -30.64 -16.38 32.12
CA ALA A 38 -31.15 -15.48 33.16
C ALA A 38 -30.04 -14.87 34.04
N ALA A 39 -28.85 -15.47 34.08
CA ALA A 39 -27.70 -14.91 34.82
C ALA A 39 -26.96 -13.82 34.02
N SER A 40 -26.92 -13.90 32.68
CA SER A 40 -26.26 -12.89 31.83
C SER A 40 -27.04 -11.57 31.70
N THR A 41 -28.35 -11.57 31.94
CA THR A 41 -29.21 -10.38 31.78
C THR A 41 -29.33 -9.52 33.04
N ARG A 42 -28.90 -10.00 34.23
CA ARG A 42 -28.92 -9.20 35.47
C ARG A 42 -27.63 -8.41 35.73
N THR A 43 -26.50 -8.79 35.16
CA THR A 43 -25.24 -8.03 35.29
C THR A 43 -25.17 -6.84 34.32
N ALA A 44 -26.06 -6.78 33.33
CA ALA A 44 -26.08 -5.74 32.30
C ALA A 44 -26.86 -4.46 32.69
N THR A 45 -27.54 -4.42 33.84
CA THR A 45 -28.45 -3.30 34.18
C THR A 45 -28.13 -2.58 35.50
N ALA A 46 -26.95 -2.81 36.08
CA ALA A 46 -26.55 -2.19 37.36
C ALA A 46 -25.26 -1.35 37.31
N ASN A 47 -24.68 -1.10 36.14
CA ASN A 47 -23.48 -0.26 35.98
C ASN A 47 -23.68 1.03 35.17
N ALA A 48 -24.93 1.36 34.85
CA ALA A 48 -25.28 2.65 34.28
C ALA A 48 -25.65 3.63 35.40
N LEU A 49 -24.64 4.25 36.05
CA LEU A 49 -24.75 5.52 36.80
C LEU A 49 -23.44 5.85 37.55
N HIS A 50 -22.29 5.82 36.87
CA HIS A 50 -21.13 6.61 37.28
C HIS A 50 -20.70 7.46 36.10
N ALA A 51 -21.20 8.70 36.08
CA ALA A 51 -20.67 9.77 35.27
C ALA A 51 -19.21 10.00 35.70
N GLN A 52 -18.28 9.55 34.87
CA GLN A 52 -16.89 9.94 34.99
C GLN A 52 -16.72 11.35 34.41
N PRO A 53 -15.94 12.22 35.06
CA PRO A 53 -15.67 13.54 34.55
C PRO A 53 -14.87 13.47 33.24
N ASP A 54 -15.38 14.23 32.28
CA ASP A 54 -14.84 14.50 30.95
C ASP A 54 -13.47 15.18 31.05
N THR A 55 -12.41 14.37 31.15
CA THR A 55 -11.02 14.80 30.99
C THR A 55 -10.29 13.75 30.15
N THR A 56 -10.74 13.53 28.92
CA THR A 56 -9.84 13.00 27.89
C THR A 56 -8.93 14.13 27.49
N GLU A 57 -7.76 14.20 28.12
CA GLU A 57 -6.60 14.77 27.44
C GLU A 57 -6.50 14.02 26.12
N ASP A 58 -6.80 14.69 25.01
CA ASP A 58 -6.75 14.15 23.65
C ASP A 58 -5.32 13.63 23.41
N GLU A 59 -5.09 12.36 23.72
CA GLU A 59 -3.85 11.69 23.41
C GLU A 59 -3.69 11.80 21.88
N PRO A 60 -2.62 12.46 21.40
CA PRO A 60 -2.49 12.76 19.99
C PRO A 60 -2.55 11.45 19.20
N PRO A 61 -3.30 11.42 18.07
CA PRO A 61 -3.57 10.20 17.33
C PRO A 61 -2.28 9.43 17.05
N GLU A 62 -2.32 8.12 17.20
CA GLU A 62 -1.15 7.26 17.03
C GLU A 62 -0.65 7.39 15.58
N ILE A 63 0.45 8.14 15.41
CA ILE A 63 1.08 8.29 14.11
C ILE A 63 1.81 6.99 13.82
N ASP A 64 1.31 6.19 12.89
CA ASP A 64 2.03 5.05 12.38
C ASP A 64 3.35 5.52 11.75
N ARG A 65 4.44 5.32 12.50
CA ARG A 65 5.78 5.73 12.08
C ARG A 65 6.35 4.81 11.01
N THR A 66 5.71 3.68 10.73
CA THR A 66 6.13 2.73 9.68
C THR A 66 5.48 3.09 8.35
N ARG A 67 4.21 3.51 8.37
CA ARG A 67 3.48 3.91 7.16
C ARG A 67 3.84 5.33 6.73
N ARG A 68 4.11 5.47 5.43
CA ARG A 68 4.61 6.70 4.81
C ARG A 68 3.79 6.96 3.55
N CYS A 69 3.48 8.23 3.31
CA CYS A 69 2.77 8.71 2.13
C CYS A 69 3.25 8.00 0.84
N ALA A 70 2.32 7.46 0.05
CA ALA A 70 2.57 6.72 -1.21
C ALA A 70 3.51 7.43 -2.18
N ARG A 71 3.42 8.76 -2.20
CA ARG A 71 4.24 9.60 -3.06
C ARG A 71 5.73 9.55 -2.66
N ASP A 72 6.07 9.02 -1.49
CA ASP A 72 7.42 8.90 -0.95
C ASP A 72 8.20 10.22 -1.10
N ARG A 73 9.30 10.23 -1.86
CA ARG A 73 10.09 11.44 -2.16
C ARG A 73 9.32 12.51 -2.94
N ARG A 74 8.17 12.17 -3.54
CA ARG A 74 7.27 13.10 -4.25
C ARG A 74 6.22 13.73 -3.33
N CYS A 75 6.13 13.33 -2.06
CA CYS A 75 5.24 13.97 -1.10
C CYS A 75 5.68 15.44 -0.91
N GLY A 76 4.73 16.38 -1.04
CA GLY A 76 5.00 17.81 -0.85
C GLY A 76 5.47 18.14 0.58
N ASP A 77 5.02 17.34 1.53
CA ASP A 77 5.30 17.51 2.96
C ASP A 77 6.40 16.55 3.46
N ARG A 78 7.09 15.85 2.55
CA ARG A 78 8.11 14.82 2.85
C ARG A 78 9.07 15.21 3.98
N GLN A 79 9.37 14.25 4.84
CA GLN A 79 10.28 14.44 5.97
C GLN A 79 11.70 14.01 5.60
N ARG A 80 12.69 14.71 6.18
CA ARG A 80 14.09 14.30 6.08
C ARG A 80 14.31 13.14 7.03
N VAL A 81 14.94 12.06 6.55
CA VAL A 81 15.33 10.96 7.42
C VAL A 81 16.42 11.45 8.35
N GLN A 82 16.16 11.40 9.65
CA GLN A 82 17.14 11.70 10.69
C GLN A 82 17.73 10.39 11.22
N GLY A 83 19.03 10.40 11.46
CA GLY A 83 19.73 9.32 12.16
C GLY A 83 19.44 9.35 13.66
N PRO A 84 19.92 8.34 14.41
CA PRO A 84 19.73 8.29 15.87
C PRO A 84 20.37 9.47 16.61
N ASP A 85 21.29 10.19 15.96
CA ASP A 85 21.93 11.41 16.44
C ASP A 85 21.14 12.70 16.08
N GLY A 86 19.95 12.57 15.49
CA GLY A 86 19.14 13.68 14.98
C GLY A 86 19.68 14.33 13.71
N ARG A 87 20.81 13.86 13.17
CA ARG A 87 21.40 14.44 11.95
C ARG A 87 20.75 13.83 10.71
N PRO A 88 20.58 14.60 9.62
CA PRO A 88 19.98 14.06 8.41
C PRO A 88 20.88 12.98 7.78
N ILE A 89 20.29 11.82 7.49
CA ILE A 89 20.98 10.72 6.81
C ILE A 89 21.23 11.11 5.36
N LYS A 90 22.47 10.88 4.91
CA LYS A 90 22.86 11.04 3.50
C LYS A 90 23.15 9.67 2.90
N ALA A 91 22.48 9.33 1.80
CA ALA A 91 22.81 8.17 0.97
C ALA A 91 23.54 8.66 -0.28
N LYS A 92 24.77 8.18 -0.50
CA LYS A 92 25.63 8.62 -1.61
C LYS A 92 25.79 10.16 -1.69
N GLY A 93 25.89 10.81 -0.53
CA GLY A 93 26.02 12.28 -0.44
C GLY A 93 24.71 13.07 -0.60
N HIS A 94 23.60 12.43 -0.95
CA HIS A 94 22.29 13.07 -1.08
C HIS A 94 21.45 12.87 0.19
N LEU A 95 20.72 13.92 0.60
CA LEU A 95 19.75 13.83 1.69
C LEU A 95 18.67 12.80 1.36
N VAL A 96 18.41 11.89 2.29
CA VAL A 96 17.33 10.91 2.17
C VAL A 96 16.04 11.56 2.66
N TYR A 97 15.01 11.51 1.82
CA TYR A 97 13.65 11.93 2.17
C TYR A 97 12.75 10.71 2.17
N VAL A 98 11.79 10.72 3.08
CA VAL A 98 10.68 9.77 3.16
C VAL A 98 9.36 10.53 3.11
N GLY A 99 8.29 9.87 2.67
CA GLY A 99 6.94 10.43 2.75
C GLY A 99 6.57 10.89 4.16
N VAL A 100 5.54 11.72 4.29
CA VAL A 100 4.99 12.04 5.63
C VAL A 100 4.41 10.78 6.26
N PRO A 101 4.60 10.57 7.58
CA PRO A 101 3.86 9.55 8.32
C PRO A 101 2.36 9.63 8.03
N ILE A 102 1.75 8.53 7.61
CA ILE A 102 0.30 8.54 7.39
C ILE A 102 -0.34 8.48 8.76
N ASN A 103 -1.28 9.40 9.03
CA ASN A 103 -2.13 9.28 10.19
C ASN A 103 -3.17 8.20 9.88
N THR A 104 -3.04 7.04 10.52
CA THR A 104 -3.90 5.87 10.28
C THR A 104 -5.36 6.14 10.63
N ASP A 105 -5.62 7.00 11.63
CA ASP A 105 -6.98 7.36 12.05
C ASP A 105 -7.67 8.27 11.03
N ARG A 106 -6.89 9.09 10.30
CA ARG A 106 -7.41 10.03 9.29
C ARG A 106 -7.28 9.52 7.85
N GLY A 107 -6.61 8.38 7.65
CA GLY A 107 -6.34 7.80 6.34
C GLY A 107 -5.36 8.61 5.48
N LEU A 108 -5.48 8.46 4.15
CA LEU A 108 -4.65 9.18 3.18
C LEU A 108 -4.96 10.69 3.18
N CYS A 109 -3.94 11.52 2.95
CA CYS A 109 -4.18 12.93 2.67
C CYS A 109 -4.95 13.10 1.34
N THR A 110 -5.67 14.21 1.18
CA THR A 110 -6.54 14.47 0.01
C THR A 110 -5.83 14.25 -1.34
N ILE A 111 -4.55 14.64 -1.44
CA ILE A 111 -3.75 14.46 -2.66
C ILE A 111 -3.49 12.97 -2.93
N CYS A 112 -3.16 12.20 -1.90
CA CYS A 112 -2.94 10.75 -2.04
C CYS A 112 -4.24 10.02 -2.34
N THR A 113 -5.33 10.35 -1.65
CA THR A 113 -6.66 9.79 -1.94
C THR A 113 -7.05 10.05 -3.39
N GLN A 114 -6.87 11.28 -3.88
CA GLN A 114 -7.13 11.61 -5.28
C GLN A 114 -6.22 10.83 -6.24
N THR A 115 -4.95 10.66 -5.89
CA THR A 115 -4.02 9.85 -6.70
C THR A 115 -4.51 8.41 -6.77
N VAL A 116 -4.83 7.77 -5.65
CA VAL A 116 -5.37 6.40 -5.63
C VAL A 116 -6.65 6.28 -6.48
N ARG A 117 -7.60 7.20 -6.32
CA ARG A 117 -8.84 7.22 -7.11
C ARG A 117 -8.60 7.34 -8.62
N ASN A 118 -7.57 8.08 -9.02
CA ASN A 118 -7.23 8.25 -10.43
C ASN A 118 -6.49 7.04 -11.02
N GLU A 119 -5.62 6.38 -10.23
CA GLU A 119 -4.73 5.34 -10.74
C GLU A 119 -5.32 3.92 -10.67
N ILE A 120 -6.15 3.59 -9.66
CA ILE A 120 -6.80 2.26 -9.56
C ILE A 120 -7.54 1.87 -10.86
N PRO A 121 -8.34 2.74 -11.51
CA PRO A 121 -9.02 2.42 -12.77
C PRO A 121 -8.08 1.95 -13.89
N HIS A 122 -6.81 2.37 -13.86
CA HIS A 122 -5.83 2.02 -14.90
C HIS A 122 -5.30 0.58 -14.78
N LEU A 123 -5.41 -0.08 -13.62
CA LEU A 123 -4.88 -1.43 -13.42
C LEU A 123 -5.47 -2.48 -14.38
N ALA A 124 -6.73 -2.34 -14.77
CA ALA A 124 -7.34 -3.24 -15.76
C ALA A 124 -6.76 -3.04 -17.18
N ALA A 125 -6.38 -1.81 -17.53
CA ALA A 125 -5.69 -1.52 -18.78
C ALA A 125 -4.24 -2.02 -18.74
N ASP A 126 -3.56 -1.81 -17.62
CA ASP A 126 -2.21 -2.28 -17.35
C ASP A 126 -2.09 -3.80 -17.50
N TRP A 127 -3.02 -4.56 -16.92
CA TRP A 127 -3.03 -6.01 -17.06
C TRP A 127 -3.13 -6.45 -18.53
N ARG A 128 -4.01 -5.80 -19.31
CA ARG A 128 -4.16 -6.09 -20.75
C ARG A 128 -2.90 -5.77 -21.52
N GLU A 129 -2.24 -4.67 -21.20
CA GLU A 129 -0.99 -4.27 -21.83
C GLU A 129 0.14 -5.27 -21.53
N LEU A 130 0.30 -5.70 -20.27
CA LEU A 130 1.24 -6.76 -19.92
C LEU A 130 0.94 -8.05 -20.71
N ALA A 131 -0.33 -8.41 -20.90
CA ALA A 131 -0.72 -9.55 -21.73
C ALA A 131 -0.29 -9.37 -23.21
N THR A 132 -0.39 -8.15 -23.76
CA THR A 132 0.12 -7.87 -25.12
C THR A 132 1.64 -7.97 -25.21
N LEU A 133 2.38 -7.59 -24.16
CA LEU A 133 3.83 -7.74 -24.11
C LEU A 133 4.25 -9.21 -24.10
N ILE A 134 3.48 -10.11 -23.49
CA ILE A 134 3.72 -11.56 -23.57
C ILE A 134 3.47 -12.05 -25.00
N ALA A 135 2.32 -11.68 -25.59
CA ALA A 135 1.96 -12.10 -26.94
C ALA A 135 2.96 -11.64 -28.01
N ALA A 136 3.41 -10.38 -27.96
CA ALA A 136 4.38 -9.83 -28.90
C ALA A 136 5.77 -10.47 -28.81
N GLY A 137 6.11 -11.09 -27.68
CA GLY A 137 7.38 -11.78 -27.49
C GLY A 137 7.49 -13.13 -28.22
N GLY A 138 6.37 -13.68 -28.71
CA GLY A 138 6.34 -14.98 -29.37
C GLY A 138 6.79 -14.98 -30.83
N ASP A 139 6.84 -13.81 -31.47
CA ASP A 139 7.06 -13.67 -32.92
C ASP A 139 8.52 -13.41 -33.29
N THR A 140 9.47 -13.93 -32.50
CA THR A 140 10.89 -13.89 -32.87
C THR A 140 11.16 -14.86 -34.02
N THR A 141 10.89 -14.43 -35.26
CA THR A 141 11.44 -15.02 -36.50
C THR A 141 12.95 -14.77 -36.64
N GLY A 142 13.66 -14.62 -35.51
CA GLY A 142 15.09 -14.40 -35.44
C GLY A 142 15.85 -15.71 -35.61
N GLU A 143 16.97 -15.62 -36.31
CA GLU A 143 17.95 -16.68 -36.55
C GLU A 143 18.14 -17.59 -35.31
N VAL A 144 17.90 -18.88 -35.49
CA VAL A 144 18.04 -19.91 -34.46
C VAL A 144 19.52 -20.00 -34.08
N VAL A 145 19.93 -19.28 -33.04
CA VAL A 145 21.30 -19.34 -32.55
C VAL A 145 21.48 -20.67 -31.83
N SER A 146 22.28 -21.54 -32.43
CA SER A 146 22.61 -22.87 -31.92
C SER A 146 23.29 -22.80 -30.55
N SER A 147 22.57 -23.33 -29.56
CA SER A 147 23.05 -24.09 -28.41
C SER A 147 24.14 -23.49 -27.50
N SER A 148 23.70 -22.71 -26.51
CA SER A 148 24.26 -22.83 -25.16
C SER A 148 23.52 -23.95 -24.42
N ARG A 149 24.23 -24.73 -23.59
CA ARG A 149 23.69 -25.87 -22.81
C ARG A 149 22.91 -25.44 -21.55
N ASP A 150 22.95 -24.17 -21.21
CA ASP A 150 22.02 -23.61 -20.23
C ASP A 150 20.72 -23.30 -20.96
N LEU A 151 19.62 -23.95 -20.54
CA LEU A 151 18.28 -23.62 -21.00
C LEU A 151 18.12 -22.10 -20.83
N PRO A 152 18.05 -21.31 -21.92
CA PRO A 152 17.79 -19.89 -21.79
C PRO A 152 16.44 -19.82 -21.11
N VAL A 153 16.33 -19.25 -19.91
CA VAL A 153 15.04 -19.08 -19.21
C VAL A 153 14.14 -18.36 -20.21
N PRO A 154 13.26 -19.08 -20.94
CA PRO A 154 12.35 -18.42 -21.82
C PRO A 154 11.25 -17.93 -20.90
N ILE A 155 10.48 -16.96 -21.36
CA ILE A 155 9.35 -16.38 -20.62
C ILE A 155 9.79 -15.20 -19.75
N ARG A 156 9.10 -14.09 -20.01
CA ARG A 156 9.19 -12.85 -19.27
C ARG A 156 8.54 -13.06 -17.90
N LEU A 157 9.16 -13.86 -17.04
CA LEU A 157 8.66 -14.23 -15.71
C LEU A 157 8.30 -13.00 -14.87
N SER A 158 9.00 -11.88 -15.06
CA SER A 158 8.68 -10.62 -14.41
C SER A 158 7.33 -10.03 -14.84
N VAL A 159 6.95 -10.18 -16.11
CA VAL A 159 5.66 -9.70 -16.66
C VAL A 159 4.53 -10.59 -16.16
N GLU A 160 4.70 -11.91 -16.23
CA GLU A 160 3.69 -12.86 -15.70
C GLU A 160 3.50 -12.74 -14.19
N ALA A 161 4.60 -12.59 -13.43
CA ALA A 161 4.54 -12.34 -12.00
C ALA A 161 3.78 -11.05 -11.69
N LEU A 162 4.00 -9.98 -12.45
CA LEU A 162 3.28 -8.72 -12.24
C LEU A 162 1.79 -8.84 -12.62
N MET A 163 1.45 -9.54 -13.70
CA MET A 163 0.05 -9.83 -14.05
C MET A 163 -0.66 -10.62 -12.95
N ARG A 164 0.04 -11.61 -12.36
CA ARG A 164 -0.48 -12.39 -11.23
C ARG A 164 -0.62 -11.55 -9.97
N ASP A 165 0.35 -10.68 -9.68
CA ASP A 165 0.26 -9.74 -8.56
C ASP A 165 -0.98 -8.84 -8.72
N ILE A 166 -1.22 -8.24 -9.89
CA ILE A 166 -2.40 -7.41 -10.14
C ILE A 166 -3.69 -8.20 -9.93
N ASP A 167 -3.77 -9.42 -10.48
CA ASP A 167 -4.94 -10.29 -10.37
C ASP A 167 -5.26 -10.65 -8.92
N VAL A 168 -4.26 -11.14 -8.17
CA VAL A 168 -4.43 -11.53 -6.77
C VAL A 168 -4.78 -10.33 -5.90
N GLU A 169 -4.04 -9.22 -6.01
CA GLU A 169 -4.26 -8.04 -5.16
C GLU A 169 -5.63 -7.40 -5.43
N THR A 170 -6.00 -7.20 -6.70
CA THR A 170 -7.29 -6.55 -7.01
C THR A 170 -8.46 -7.43 -6.59
N THR A 171 -8.40 -8.74 -6.82
CA THR A 171 -9.48 -9.67 -6.44
C THR A 171 -9.65 -9.75 -4.93
N LEU A 172 -8.55 -9.93 -4.20
CA LEU A 172 -8.56 -10.03 -2.73
C LEU A 172 -9.23 -8.80 -2.12
N TRP A 173 -8.80 -7.61 -2.51
CA TRP A 173 -9.33 -6.38 -1.92
C TRP A 173 -10.74 -6.04 -2.41
N ALA A 174 -11.11 -6.45 -3.63
CA ALA A 174 -12.49 -6.30 -4.09
C ALA A 174 -13.46 -7.17 -3.27
N GLU A 175 -13.07 -8.37 -2.88
CA GLU A 175 -13.84 -9.26 -2.00
C GLU A 175 -14.05 -8.61 -0.63
N GLN A 176 -12.98 -8.11 0.00
CA GLN A 176 -13.04 -7.45 1.31
C GLN A 176 -13.92 -6.19 1.30
N VAL A 177 -13.82 -5.40 0.24
CA VAL A 177 -14.67 -4.21 0.08
C VAL A 177 -16.13 -4.59 -0.15
N ALA A 178 -16.40 -5.63 -0.95
CA ALA A 178 -17.76 -6.11 -1.17
C ALA A 178 -18.39 -6.64 0.12
N GLU A 179 -17.64 -7.41 0.91
CA GLU A 179 -18.06 -7.88 2.24
C GLU A 179 -18.40 -6.72 3.17
N ALA A 180 -17.52 -5.71 3.27
CA ALA A 180 -17.77 -4.52 4.08
C ALA A 180 -19.00 -3.70 3.65
N LEU A 181 -19.37 -3.76 2.36
CA LEU A 181 -20.55 -3.09 1.81
C LEU A 181 -21.81 -3.98 1.83
N GLY A 182 -21.71 -5.24 2.28
CA GLY A 182 -22.79 -6.23 2.21
C GLY A 182 -23.20 -6.56 0.77
N GLN A 183 -22.29 -6.40 -0.18
CA GLN A 183 -22.50 -6.74 -1.59
C GLN A 183 -22.09 -8.19 -1.84
N ASP A 184 -22.91 -8.90 -2.63
CA ASP A 184 -22.60 -10.27 -3.01
C ASP A 184 -21.43 -10.31 -3.99
N TRP A 185 -20.31 -10.86 -3.54
CA TRP A 185 -19.13 -11.13 -4.35
C TRP A 185 -19.04 -12.63 -4.58
N ASP A 186 -19.47 -13.07 -5.77
CA ASP A 186 -19.38 -14.47 -6.15
C ASP A 186 -17.91 -14.89 -6.33
N ILE A 187 -17.34 -15.39 -5.23
CA ILE A 187 -15.96 -15.86 -5.11
C ILE A 187 -15.70 -16.98 -6.13
N GLU A 188 -16.63 -17.93 -6.27
CA GLU A 188 -16.45 -19.08 -7.16
C GLU A 188 -16.45 -18.65 -8.63
N ALA A 189 -17.39 -17.79 -9.04
CA ALA A 189 -17.39 -17.22 -10.38
C ALA A 189 -16.15 -16.35 -10.63
N ALA A 190 -15.68 -15.60 -9.63
CA ALA A 190 -14.47 -14.80 -9.75
C ALA A 190 -13.25 -15.69 -10.06
N TRP A 191 -13.02 -16.75 -9.28
CA TRP A 191 -11.86 -17.64 -9.45
C TRP A 191 -11.91 -18.50 -10.71
N THR A 192 -13.10 -18.95 -11.12
CA THR A 192 -13.29 -19.74 -12.36
C THR A 192 -13.27 -18.88 -13.62
N SER A 193 -13.50 -17.58 -13.50
CA SER A 193 -13.39 -16.64 -14.62
C SER A 193 -11.97 -16.53 -15.17
N ARG A 194 -11.86 -16.14 -16.45
CA ARG A 194 -10.57 -15.74 -17.04
C ARG A 194 -10.00 -14.56 -16.25
N ALA A 195 -8.70 -14.58 -15.97
CA ALA A 195 -8.01 -13.55 -15.17
C ALA A 195 -8.33 -12.12 -15.62
N ARG A 196 -8.37 -11.88 -16.94
CA ARG A 196 -8.79 -10.57 -17.49
C ARG A 196 -10.15 -10.09 -16.95
N ILE A 197 -11.17 -10.95 -17.00
CA ILE A 197 -12.54 -10.60 -16.60
C ILE A 197 -12.60 -10.39 -15.08
N ARG A 198 -11.88 -11.23 -14.33
CA ARG A 198 -11.78 -11.10 -12.87
C ARG A 198 -11.15 -9.76 -12.47
N VAL A 199 -10.01 -9.39 -13.08
CA VAL A 199 -9.35 -8.08 -12.85
C VAL A 199 -10.27 -6.92 -13.23
N GLU A 200 -10.92 -6.97 -14.40
CA GLU A 200 -11.84 -5.91 -14.85
C GLU A 200 -13.00 -5.72 -13.85
N ARG A 201 -13.59 -6.81 -13.34
CA ARG A 201 -14.66 -6.76 -12.32
C ARG A 201 -14.14 -6.22 -10.99
N ALA A 202 -12.99 -6.70 -10.52
CA ALA A 202 -12.38 -6.29 -9.26
C ALA A 202 -12.02 -4.79 -9.26
N VAL A 203 -11.36 -4.32 -10.32
CA VAL A 203 -11.03 -2.90 -10.48
C VAL A 203 -12.28 -2.03 -10.54
N SER A 204 -13.37 -2.50 -11.17
CA SER A 204 -14.65 -1.80 -11.19
C SER A 204 -15.23 -1.59 -9.79
N VAL A 205 -15.20 -2.63 -8.93
CA VAL A 205 -15.63 -2.50 -7.53
C VAL A 205 -14.75 -1.49 -6.80
N LEU A 206 -13.43 -1.67 -6.85
CA LEU A 206 -12.46 -0.84 -6.13
C LEU A 206 -12.48 0.65 -6.54
N THR A 207 -12.71 0.92 -7.83
CA THR A 207 -12.80 2.29 -8.37
C THR A 207 -13.97 3.04 -7.75
N ASN A 208 -15.10 2.39 -7.55
CA ASN A 208 -16.31 3.01 -7.02
C ASN A 208 -16.32 3.13 -5.49
N THR A 209 -15.34 2.51 -4.82
CA THR A 209 -15.36 2.27 -3.37
C THR A 209 -14.01 2.55 -2.72
N THR A 210 -13.20 3.41 -3.33
CA THR A 210 -11.84 3.70 -2.85
C THR A 210 -11.82 4.23 -1.40
N ASP A 211 -12.86 4.94 -0.97
CA ASP A 211 -12.96 5.43 0.41
C ASP A 211 -13.15 4.27 1.39
N THR A 212 -14.06 3.35 1.08
CA THR A 212 -14.27 2.10 1.83
C THR A 212 -13.00 1.28 1.87
N LEU A 213 -12.32 1.12 0.72
CA LEU A 213 -11.03 0.44 0.64
C LEU A 213 -10.06 1.03 1.66
N THR A 214 -9.85 2.35 1.68
CA THR A 214 -8.89 2.97 2.62
C THR A 214 -9.27 2.90 4.10
N GLN A 215 -10.52 2.54 4.40
CA GLN A 215 -11.04 2.42 5.77
C GLN A 215 -11.14 0.96 6.25
N LEU A 216 -10.83 -0.02 5.39
CA LEU A 216 -10.87 -1.42 5.80
C LEU A 216 -9.86 -1.68 6.93
N PRO A 217 -10.26 -2.42 7.98
CA PRO A 217 -9.35 -2.78 9.06
C PRO A 217 -8.24 -3.70 8.54
N ALA A 218 -7.21 -3.88 9.37
CA ALA A 218 -6.15 -4.83 9.08
C ALA A 218 -6.70 -6.26 9.02
N ILE A 219 -6.32 -6.99 7.97
CA ILE A 219 -6.60 -8.41 7.79
C ILE A 219 -5.28 -9.18 7.82
N ASP A 220 -5.26 -10.34 8.46
CA ASP A 220 -4.09 -11.22 8.45
C ASP A 220 -3.98 -11.90 7.09
N ARG A 221 -2.91 -11.58 6.38
CA ARG A 221 -2.68 -12.07 5.03
C ARG A 221 -1.43 -12.93 4.94
N ASP A 222 -1.55 -14.09 4.31
CA ASP A 222 -0.39 -14.87 3.91
C ASP A 222 0.47 -14.11 2.90
N VAL A 223 1.77 -13.98 3.19
CA VAL A 223 2.71 -13.29 2.30
C VAL A 223 3.23 -14.27 1.26
N TYR A 224 3.02 -13.96 -0.02
CA TYR A 224 3.58 -14.72 -1.13
C TYR A 224 4.62 -13.90 -1.88
N ARG A 225 5.75 -14.52 -2.26
CA ARG A 225 6.75 -13.93 -3.16
C ARG A 225 7.11 -14.97 -4.21
N GLY A 226 6.89 -14.64 -5.49
CA GLY A 226 7.16 -15.58 -6.58
C GLY A 226 6.30 -16.85 -6.54
N GLY A 227 5.11 -16.78 -5.91
CA GLY A 227 4.20 -17.93 -5.79
C GLY A 227 4.44 -18.84 -4.57
N GLU A 228 5.50 -18.62 -3.79
CA GLU A 228 5.75 -19.35 -2.54
C GLU A 228 5.32 -18.52 -1.32
N ARG A 229 4.76 -19.18 -0.29
CA ARG A 229 4.52 -18.55 1.02
C ARG A 229 5.88 -18.19 1.60
N VAL A 230 6.15 -16.89 1.73
CA VAL A 230 7.38 -16.40 2.32
C VAL A 230 7.18 -16.18 3.79
N ARG A 231 8.13 -16.72 4.54
CA ARG A 231 8.23 -16.48 5.97
C ARG A 231 8.90 -15.13 6.18
N VAL A 232 8.22 -14.22 6.87
CA VAL A 232 8.73 -12.89 7.15
C VAL A 232 9.22 -12.88 8.59
N TRP A 233 10.49 -12.52 8.76
CA TRP A 233 11.07 -12.32 10.07
C TRP A 233 10.74 -10.91 10.56
N ARG A 234 10.13 -10.80 11.74
CA ARG A 234 9.94 -9.50 12.43
C ARG A 234 10.47 -9.54 13.85
N PRO A 235 10.96 -8.39 14.36
CA PRO A 235 11.20 -8.23 15.78
C PRO A 235 9.88 -8.35 16.53
N ASP A 236 9.92 -9.00 17.69
CA ASP A 236 8.73 -9.30 18.47
C ASP A 236 7.99 -8.01 18.86
N PRO A 237 6.69 -7.87 18.54
CA PRO A 237 5.93 -6.63 18.78
C PRO A 237 5.78 -6.32 20.28
N GLU A 238 5.86 -7.34 21.14
CA GLU A 238 5.79 -7.18 22.60
C GLU A 238 7.10 -6.73 23.23
N GLY A 239 8.16 -6.51 22.44
CA GLY A 239 9.45 -6.05 22.98
C GLY A 239 10.02 -7.04 24.00
N GLY A 240 9.88 -8.34 23.74
CA GLY A 240 10.44 -9.40 24.56
C GLY A 240 11.91 -9.14 24.82
N ASP A 241 12.28 -9.01 26.09
CA ASP A 241 13.62 -8.67 26.56
C ASP A 241 14.64 -9.66 25.98
N VAL A 242 15.39 -9.18 24.98
CA VAL A 242 16.35 -9.95 24.14
C VAL A 242 17.40 -10.65 25.00
N LEU A 243 17.53 -10.25 26.27
CA LEU A 243 18.49 -10.79 27.23
C LEU A 243 18.11 -12.15 27.83
N SER A 244 16.88 -12.63 27.69
CA SER A 244 16.40 -13.77 28.51
C SER A 244 16.39 -15.16 27.86
N THR A 245 16.52 -15.30 26.53
CA THR A 245 16.45 -16.63 25.89
C THR A 245 17.55 -16.98 24.90
N GLY A 246 18.47 -16.07 24.54
CA GLY A 246 19.49 -16.34 23.51
C GLY A 246 18.91 -16.64 22.12
N ALA A 247 17.59 -16.56 21.96
CA ALA A 247 16.89 -16.53 20.70
C ALA A 247 16.99 -15.09 20.15
N THR A 248 17.21 -14.95 18.85
CA THR A 248 17.60 -13.68 18.21
C THR A 248 16.55 -12.57 18.26
N GLY A 249 15.43 -12.72 18.98
CA GLY A 249 14.35 -11.74 19.06
C GLY A 249 13.55 -11.59 17.75
N TRP A 250 13.75 -12.51 16.80
CA TRP A 250 13.04 -12.55 15.53
C TRP A 250 12.08 -13.74 15.52
N HIS A 251 10.81 -13.46 15.27
CA HIS A 251 9.79 -14.50 15.09
C HIS A 251 9.49 -14.67 13.60
N GLU A 252 9.28 -15.94 13.24
CA GLU A 252 8.93 -16.36 11.90
C GLU A 252 7.41 -16.25 11.73
N TYR A 253 6.96 -15.22 11.01
CA TYR A 253 5.55 -15.03 10.71
C TYR A 253 5.24 -15.55 9.30
N THR A 254 4.14 -16.29 9.15
CA THR A 254 3.60 -16.68 7.84
C THR A 254 2.54 -15.70 7.32
N TYR A 255 2.09 -14.77 8.17
CA TYR A 255 1.07 -13.78 7.88
C TYR A 255 1.57 -12.35 8.12
N TRP A 256 0.98 -11.39 7.42
CA TRP A 256 1.20 -9.95 7.55
C TRP A 256 -0.18 -9.28 7.64
N ALA A 257 -0.43 -8.60 8.76
CA ALA A 257 -1.60 -7.74 8.93
C ALA A 257 -1.54 -6.55 7.96
N GLN A 258 -2.31 -6.61 6.88
CA GLN A 258 -2.43 -5.53 5.89
C GLN A 258 -3.79 -4.90 6.04
N ASP A 259 -3.86 -3.58 6.11
CA ASP A 259 -5.13 -2.87 6.06
C ASP A 259 -5.43 -2.36 4.65
N GLY A 260 -6.60 -1.77 4.51
CA GLY A 260 -7.03 -1.21 3.23
C GLY A 260 -6.20 -0.02 2.74
N LEU A 261 -5.48 0.64 3.64
CA LEU A 261 -4.50 1.66 3.28
C LEU A 261 -3.28 1.02 2.59
N ASP A 262 -2.74 -0.05 3.18
CA ASP A 262 -1.65 -0.83 2.58
C ASP A 262 -2.05 -1.37 1.20
N ALA A 263 -3.32 -1.79 1.04
CA ALA A 263 -3.90 -2.21 -0.23
C ALA A 263 -3.84 -1.13 -1.31
N ALA A 264 -4.29 0.08 -0.99
CA ALA A 264 -4.29 1.22 -1.91
C ALA A 264 -2.86 1.60 -2.34
N LEU A 265 -1.91 1.58 -1.40
CA LEU A 265 -0.49 1.82 -1.68
C LEU A 265 0.09 0.73 -2.60
N ARG A 266 -0.27 -0.54 -2.36
CA ARG A 266 0.14 -1.68 -3.18
C ARG A 266 -0.39 -1.57 -4.60
N MET A 267 -1.63 -1.14 -4.79
CA MET A 267 -2.22 -0.91 -6.12
C MET A 267 -1.47 0.18 -6.90
N LEU A 268 -1.06 1.27 -6.24
CA LEU A 268 -0.21 2.30 -6.85
C LEU A 268 1.16 1.76 -7.26
N ASP A 269 1.81 0.96 -6.40
CA ASP A 269 3.09 0.31 -6.73
C ASP A 269 2.96 -0.60 -7.96
N LEU A 270 1.89 -1.38 -8.06
CA LEU A 270 1.64 -2.25 -9.20
C LEU A 270 1.43 -1.47 -10.51
N HIS A 271 0.69 -0.37 -10.45
CA HIS A 271 0.50 0.53 -11.58
C HIS A 271 1.85 1.11 -12.06
N ASP A 272 2.64 1.67 -11.14
CA ASP A 272 3.96 2.25 -11.44
C ASP A 272 4.92 1.21 -12.04
N ARG A 273 4.98 -0.01 -11.45
CA ARG A 273 5.79 -1.12 -11.96
C ARG A 273 5.37 -1.52 -13.37
N THR A 274 4.07 -1.53 -13.66
CA THR A 274 3.55 -1.85 -15.00
C THR A 274 3.98 -0.80 -16.02
N ARG A 275 3.86 0.48 -15.67
CA ARG A 275 4.31 1.57 -16.54
C ARG A 275 5.80 1.49 -16.86
N ILE A 276 6.63 1.16 -15.88
CA ILE A 276 8.07 0.98 -16.07
C ILE A 276 8.34 -0.18 -17.03
N LEU A 277 7.74 -1.35 -16.80
CA LEU A 277 7.94 -2.53 -17.67
C LEU A 277 7.42 -2.32 -19.09
N ALA A 278 6.32 -1.56 -19.24
CA ALA A 278 5.77 -1.20 -20.54
C ALA A 278 6.58 -0.13 -21.29
N GLY A 279 7.66 0.39 -20.70
CA GLY A 279 8.42 1.52 -21.27
C GLY A 279 7.64 2.84 -21.29
N ARG A 280 6.49 2.91 -20.61
CA ARG A 280 5.69 4.12 -20.39
C ARG A 280 6.18 4.95 -19.19
N GLY A 281 7.22 4.48 -18.52
CA GLY A 281 8.02 5.30 -17.62
C GLY A 281 8.76 6.34 -18.45
N GLU A 282 8.11 7.46 -18.75
CA GLU A 282 8.83 8.61 -19.30
C GLU A 282 9.97 8.93 -18.31
N LEU A 283 11.21 8.99 -18.80
CA LEU A 283 12.31 9.39 -17.95
C LEU A 283 12.01 10.82 -17.49
N VAL A 284 11.85 11.04 -16.19
CA VAL A 284 11.51 12.36 -15.67
C VAL A 284 12.69 12.95 -14.93
N HIS A 285 13.20 14.08 -15.42
CA HIS A 285 14.24 14.85 -14.76
C HIS A 285 13.62 15.72 -13.67
N LYS A 286 13.90 15.41 -12.41
CA LYS A 286 13.42 16.20 -11.27
C LYS A 286 14.27 17.46 -11.12
N LEU A 287 13.62 18.61 -11.07
CA LEU A 287 14.28 19.90 -10.95
C LEU A 287 14.30 20.34 -9.47
N PRO A 288 15.44 20.82 -8.95
CA PRO A 288 15.58 21.17 -7.53
C PRO A 288 14.95 22.52 -7.17
N ALA A 289 14.36 23.24 -8.13
CA ALA A 289 13.78 24.56 -7.90
C ALA A 289 12.31 24.48 -7.43
N PRO A 290 11.84 25.47 -6.65
CA PRO A 290 10.42 25.57 -6.31
C PRO A 290 9.60 25.93 -7.54
N CYS A 291 8.35 25.47 -7.55
CA CYS A 291 7.35 25.84 -8.55
C CYS A 291 7.23 27.37 -8.67
N PRO A 292 7.36 27.96 -9.88
CA PRO A 292 7.25 29.41 -10.08
C PRO A 292 5.86 29.98 -9.75
N ASN A 293 4.82 29.15 -9.76
CA ASN A 293 3.49 29.59 -9.36
C ASN A 293 3.51 30.00 -7.87
N PRO A 294 3.23 31.29 -7.55
CA PRO A 294 3.35 31.82 -6.19
C PRO A 294 2.36 31.17 -5.20
N ARG A 295 1.28 30.56 -5.69
CA ARG A 295 0.35 29.80 -4.85
C ARG A 295 0.85 28.40 -4.52
N CYS A 296 1.77 27.86 -5.32
CA CYS A 296 2.28 26.52 -5.16
C CYS A 296 3.61 26.51 -4.39
N GLY A 297 4.66 27.12 -4.94
CA GLY A 297 6.01 27.18 -4.32
C GLY A 297 6.66 25.83 -3.97
N ARG A 298 6.05 24.68 -4.33
CA ARG A 298 6.53 23.34 -3.93
C ARG A 298 7.68 22.85 -4.81
N LEU A 299 8.55 22.03 -4.25
CA LEU A 299 9.69 21.37 -4.92
C LEU A 299 9.23 20.09 -5.65
N THR A 300 8.33 20.26 -6.61
CA THR A 300 7.71 19.19 -7.40
C THR A 300 7.78 19.46 -8.90
N LEU A 301 8.78 20.23 -9.34
CA LEU A 301 9.00 20.48 -10.75
C LEU A 301 9.68 19.28 -11.40
N VAL A 302 9.14 18.93 -12.55
CA VAL A 302 9.60 17.80 -13.34
C VAL A 302 9.72 18.21 -14.80
N ARG A 303 10.75 17.69 -15.45
CA ARG A 303 10.92 17.79 -16.90
C ARG A 303 10.84 16.39 -17.49
N PRO A 304 9.78 16.05 -18.22
CA PRO A 304 9.73 14.80 -18.94
C PRO A 304 10.82 14.76 -20.03
N ASN A 305 11.49 13.63 -20.19
CA ASN A 305 12.67 13.50 -21.06
C ASN A 305 12.28 13.64 -22.52
N GLY A 306 12.99 14.51 -23.25
CA GLY A 306 12.66 14.85 -24.63
C GLY A 306 11.52 15.86 -24.78
N LYS A 307 10.98 16.38 -23.67
CA LYS A 307 10.06 17.54 -23.70
C LYS A 307 10.83 18.85 -23.48
N ASP A 308 10.30 19.88 -24.12
CA ASP A 308 10.70 21.29 -24.13
C ASP A 308 9.90 22.14 -23.13
N HIS A 309 9.22 21.47 -22.19
CA HIS A 309 8.52 22.12 -21.09
C HIS A 309 8.85 21.47 -19.75
N VAL A 310 8.69 22.27 -18.71
CA VAL A 310 8.72 21.87 -17.30
C VAL A 310 7.30 21.91 -16.78
N GLU A 311 6.88 20.91 -16.01
CA GLU A 311 5.57 20.89 -15.37
C GLU A 311 5.69 20.68 -13.86
N CYS A 312 4.74 21.20 -13.11
CA CYS A 312 4.65 20.98 -11.67
C CYS A 312 3.72 19.81 -11.35
N GLU A 313 4.20 18.75 -10.70
CA GLU A 313 3.36 17.59 -10.30
C GLU A 313 2.29 17.92 -9.25
N THR A 314 2.34 19.12 -8.63
CA THR A 314 1.35 19.56 -7.63
C THR A 314 0.25 20.41 -8.25
N CYS A 315 0.62 21.50 -8.94
CA CYS A 315 -0.36 22.46 -9.47
C CYS A 315 -0.62 22.27 -10.97
N HIS A 316 0.05 21.33 -11.63
CA HIS A 316 -0.07 20.99 -13.05
C HIS A 316 0.19 22.13 -14.03
N GLU A 317 0.70 23.25 -13.55
CA GLU A 317 1.13 24.37 -14.38
C GLU A 317 2.35 23.95 -15.22
N ARG A 318 2.38 24.42 -16.47
CA ARG A 318 3.43 24.10 -17.44
C ARG A 318 4.13 25.37 -17.88
N TRP A 319 5.45 25.30 -18.02
CA TRP A 319 6.28 26.39 -18.53
C TRP A 319 7.13 25.86 -19.67
N ALA A 320 7.28 26.65 -20.73
CA ALA A 320 8.32 26.39 -21.72
C ALA A 320 9.69 26.36 -21.02
N GLU A 321 10.61 25.51 -21.47
CA GLU A 321 11.93 25.37 -20.86
C GLU A 321 12.69 26.69 -20.84
N GLU A 322 12.54 27.51 -21.89
CA GLU A 322 13.13 28.85 -21.98
C GLU A 322 12.60 29.81 -20.91
N ASP A 323 11.28 29.81 -20.69
CA ASP A 323 10.63 30.63 -19.67
C ASP A 323 11.05 30.19 -18.27
N TYR A 324 11.08 28.88 -18.04
CA TYR A 324 11.54 28.32 -16.77
C TYR A 324 13.02 28.69 -16.51
N LYS A 325 13.89 28.56 -17.51
CA LYS A 325 15.30 28.94 -17.41
C LYS A 325 15.44 30.42 -17.04
N ARG A 326 14.70 31.30 -17.74
CA ARG A 326 14.68 32.75 -17.46
C ARG A 326 14.21 33.04 -16.03
N LEU A 327 13.17 32.38 -15.56
CA LEU A 327 12.67 32.52 -14.18
C LEU A 327 13.70 32.06 -13.15
N THR A 328 14.36 30.92 -13.38
CA THR A 328 15.41 30.42 -12.49
C THR A 328 16.65 31.31 -12.47
N ASP A 329 17.01 31.93 -13.60
CA ASP A 329 18.12 32.87 -13.69
C ASP A 329 17.84 34.16 -12.90
N ILE A 330 16.60 34.65 -12.93
CA ILE A 330 16.15 35.79 -12.11
C ILE A 330 16.24 35.44 -10.62
N LEU A 331 15.70 34.29 -10.21
CA LEU A 331 15.73 33.84 -8.82
C LEU A 331 17.16 33.63 -8.31
N ALA A 332 18.02 33.00 -9.12
CA ALA A 332 19.44 32.81 -8.79
C ALA A 332 20.19 34.14 -8.71
N SER A 333 19.89 35.09 -9.61
CA SER A 333 20.49 36.43 -9.59
C SER A 333 20.09 37.23 -8.36
N ASP A 334 18.83 37.16 -7.95
CA ASP A 334 18.33 37.84 -6.76
C ASP A 334 18.90 37.24 -5.47
N GLU A 335 18.99 35.91 -5.38
CA GLU A 335 19.64 35.23 -4.26
C GLU A 335 21.13 35.58 -4.18
N ASN A 336 21.84 35.60 -5.32
CA ASN A 336 23.23 36.04 -5.39
C ASN A 336 23.40 37.51 -4.97
N ARG A 337 22.45 38.39 -5.34
CA ARG A 337 22.46 39.79 -4.86
C ARG A 337 22.24 39.86 -3.35
N ARG A 338 21.33 39.08 -2.78
CA ARG A 338 21.11 39.02 -1.32
C ARG A 338 22.35 38.54 -0.58
N ILE A 339 22.99 37.47 -1.07
CA ILE A 339 24.23 36.93 -0.49
C ILE A 339 25.35 37.99 -0.55
N LYS A 340 25.51 38.69 -1.69
CA LYS A 340 26.52 39.75 -1.86
C LYS A 340 26.22 41.02 -1.05
N ALA A 341 24.94 41.38 -0.88
CA ALA A 341 24.52 42.56 -0.14
C ALA A 341 24.73 42.43 1.39
N CYS A 342 25.00 41.22 1.88
CA CYS A 342 25.42 41.03 3.27
C CYS A 342 26.88 41.51 3.45
N ASN A 343 27.05 42.81 3.72
CA ASN A 343 28.34 43.47 4.01
C ASN A 343 29.18 42.78 5.12
N GLN A 344 28.57 41.93 5.94
CA GLN A 344 29.24 41.18 7.01
C GLN A 344 29.85 39.86 6.53
N CYS A 345 29.27 39.21 5.51
CA CYS A 345 29.85 37.99 4.91
C CYS A 345 31.12 38.29 4.10
N ASP A 346 31.22 39.49 3.54
CA ASP A 346 32.39 39.94 2.78
C ASP A 346 33.61 40.21 3.68
N LYS A 347 33.38 40.63 4.94
CA LYS A 347 34.44 40.92 5.91
C LYS A 347 34.98 39.70 6.66
N ILE A 348 34.19 38.64 6.82
CA ILE A 348 34.56 37.49 7.67
C ILE A 348 35.23 36.35 6.88
N GLY A 349 35.34 36.45 5.55
CA GLY A 349 36.17 35.52 4.77
C GLY A 349 35.78 34.04 4.96
N ARG A 350 34.61 33.66 4.46
CA ARG A 350 34.07 32.28 4.40
C ARG A 350 33.81 31.61 5.76
N LEU A 351 32.54 31.35 6.03
CA LEU A 351 32.13 30.05 6.58
C LEU A 351 31.23 29.35 5.57
N ARG A 352 31.68 28.17 5.16
CA ARG A 352 31.13 27.34 4.08
C ARG A 352 29.89 26.54 4.48
N ASP A 353 29.30 26.81 5.64
CA ASP A 353 28.07 26.15 6.08
C ASP A 353 26.86 27.05 5.93
N ARG A 354 25.90 26.57 5.13
CA ARG A 354 24.68 27.25 4.68
C ARG A 354 23.62 27.45 5.78
N THR A 355 24.01 27.68 7.02
CA THR A 355 23.08 28.18 8.04
C THR A 355 22.97 29.69 7.86
N VAL A 356 21.80 30.10 7.39
CA VAL A 356 21.30 31.48 7.21
C VAL A 356 22.04 32.45 8.13
N CYS A 357 22.65 33.49 7.57
CA CYS A 357 23.28 34.54 8.35
C CYS A 357 22.19 35.24 9.19
N ASP A 358 22.23 35.07 10.52
CA ASP A 358 21.27 35.62 11.51
C ASP A 358 21.15 37.16 11.51
N HIS A 359 21.90 37.84 10.64
CA HIS A 359 22.00 39.29 10.57
C HIS A 359 20.89 39.91 9.71
N SER A 360 19.98 39.08 9.18
CA SER A 360 18.88 39.49 8.29
C SER A 360 17.58 39.80 9.02
N ALA A 361 17.52 39.62 10.35
CA ALA A 361 16.34 39.97 11.11
C ALA A 361 16.13 41.51 11.06
N PRO A 362 14.96 42.00 10.64
CA PRO A 362 14.71 43.44 10.62
C PRO A 362 14.81 43.96 12.06
N VAL A 363 15.76 44.89 12.28
CA VAL A 363 15.89 45.61 13.54
C VAL A 363 14.54 46.27 13.81
N ARG A 364 13.78 45.69 14.75
CA ARG A 364 12.55 46.31 15.27
C ARG A 364 12.98 47.62 15.91
N ARG A 365 12.81 48.73 15.19
CA ARG A 365 12.95 50.07 15.77
C ARG A 365 11.89 50.16 16.85
N GLY A 366 12.33 50.14 18.12
CA GLY A 366 11.46 50.45 19.24
C GLY A 366 10.83 51.82 19.00
N ALA A 367 9.50 51.85 19.04
CA ALA A 367 8.76 53.08 19.17
C ALA A 367 9.16 53.71 20.52
N ALA A 368 9.72 54.91 20.45
CA ALA A 368 9.88 55.81 21.58
C ALA A 368 8.66 56.75 21.63
#